data_AF-A0A834G9F9-F1
#
_entry.id   AF-A0A834G9F9-F1
#
_cell.length_a   1.000
_cell.length_b   1.000
_cell.length_c   1.000
_cell.angle_alpha   90.00
_cell.angle_beta   90.00
_cell.angle_gamma   90.00
#
_symmetry.space_group_name_H-M   'P 1'
#
loop_
_entity.id
_entity.type
_entity.pdbx_description
1 polymer ?
#
loop_
_entity_poly.entity_id
_entity_poly.type
_entity_poly.pdbx_seq_one_letter_code
_entity_poly.pdbx_strand_id
1 'polypeptide(L)'
;MGSMRISEKPHAVCVPYPAQGHINPMLKVAKLLHHKGFHITFVNTEYNHRRLLKSRGPHSLDGLPDFRYETIPDGLPPTDTDVTQDIPALCQSTTKTCLPHFRELLNKLNDTVLSTGPPVTCIISDGCMSFTVEAAEEFGVPEVLFWTPSACGFLGYTKYKDLVEKGLVPLKGSSNNLEYYSSVFNLVTSFGDRKRI
;
A
#
# COMPACT_ATOMS: atom_id res chain seq x y z
N MET A 1 -7.55 -38.55 -18.49
CA MET A 1 -6.57 -37.54 -18.93
C MET A 1 -6.65 -36.39 -17.94
N GLY A 2 -5.66 -36.27 -17.05
CA GLY A 2 -5.64 -35.20 -16.06
C GLY A 2 -5.37 -33.88 -16.76
N SER A 3 -6.28 -32.92 -16.59
CA SER A 3 -6.04 -31.54 -17.00
C SER A 3 -4.79 -31.04 -16.26
N MET A 4 -3.71 -30.80 -17.00
CA MET A 4 -2.57 -30.03 -16.50
C MET A 4 -3.14 -28.69 -16.05
N ARG A 5 -3.25 -28.48 -14.74
CA ARG A 5 -3.31 -27.12 -14.20
C ARG A 5 -2.03 -26.46 -14.71
N ILE A 6 -2.16 -25.53 -15.65
CA ILE A 6 -1.10 -24.55 -15.88
C ILE A 6 -0.83 -24.00 -14.47
N SER A 7 0.38 -24.18 -13.96
CA SER A 7 0.76 -23.62 -12.67
C SER A 7 0.69 -22.11 -12.84
N GLU A 8 -0.47 -21.52 -12.60
CA GLU A 8 -0.67 -20.08 -12.75
C GLU A 8 0.31 -19.36 -11.83
N LYS A 9 1.09 -18.47 -12.44
CA LYS A 9 2.10 -17.68 -11.75
C LYS A 9 1.40 -16.91 -10.62
N PRO A 10 1.83 -17.00 -9.35
CA PRO A 10 1.18 -16.25 -8.28
C PRO A 10 1.28 -14.76 -8.55
N HIS A 11 0.18 -14.03 -8.39
CA HIS A 11 0.10 -12.60 -8.63
C HIS A 11 0.04 -11.85 -7.31
N ALA A 12 1.06 -11.03 -7.05
CA ALA A 12 1.12 -10.12 -5.92
C ALA A 12 0.85 -8.67 -6.36
N VAL A 13 -0.11 -8.03 -5.69
CA VAL A 13 -0.36 -6.59 -5.82
C VAL A 13 0.37 -5.86 -4.69
N CYS A 14 1.38 -5.06 -5.03
CA CYS A 14 2.23 -4.33 -4.08
C CYS A 14 1.74 -2.89 -3.94
N VAL A 15 1.32 -2.49 -2.73
CA VAL A 15 0.72 -1.17 -2.44
C VAL A 15 1.57 -0.40 -1.41
N PRO A 16 2.60 0.36 -1.83
CA PRO A 16 3.36 1.20 -0.92
C PRO A 16 2.55 2.38 -0.38
N TYR A 17 2.93 2.90 0.78
CA TYR A 17 2.50 4.24 1.19
C TYR A 17 3.17 5.28 0.27
N PRO A 18 2.46 6.33 -0.18
CA PRO A 18 2.92 7.30 -1.20
C PRO A 18 4.03 8.29 -0.75
N ALA A 19 5.02 7.81 0.01
CA ALA A 19 6.22 8.54 0.37
C ALA A 19 7.49 7.73 0.00
N GLN A 20 8.56 8.42 -0.39
CA GLN A 20 9.78 7.78 -0.93
C GLN A 20 10.44 6.77 0.03
N GLY A 21 10.34 6.99 1.34
CA GLY A 21 10.82 6.06 2.37
C GLY A 21 10.08 4.73 2.37
N HIS A 22 8.89 4.66 1.80
CA HIS A 22 8.02 3.47 1.75
C HIS A 22 8.03 2.84 0.35
N ILE A 23 7.96 3.66 -0.71
CA ILE A 23 7.98 3.22 -2.11
C ILE A 23 9.24 2.42 -2.44
N ASN A 24 10.42 2.92 -2.08
CA ASN A 24 11.67 2.28 -2.47
C ASN A 24 11.88 0.90 -1.81
N PRO A 25 11.65 0.73 -0.49
CA PRO A 25 11.65 -0.60 0.12
C PRO A 25 10.62 -1.56 -0.48
N MET A 26 9.37 -1.12 -0.70
CA MET A 26 8.34 -1.96 -1.32
C MET A 26 8.76 -2.38 -2.73
N LEU A 27 9.36 -1.48 -3.51
CA LEU A 27 9.86 -1.80 -4.85
C LEU A 27 10.97 -2.86 -4.82
N LYS A 28 11.82 -2.85 -3.81
CA LYS A 28 12.83 -3.91 -3.61
C LYS A 28 12.17 -5.25 -3.30
N VAL A 29 11.16 -5.28 -2.43
CA VAL A 29 10.37 -6.49 -2.14
C VAL A 29 9.69 -7.02 -3.40
N ALA A 30 9.01 -6.15 -4.15
CA ALA A 30 8.35 -6.48 -5.40
C ALA A 30 9.32 -7.10 -6.43
N LYS A 31 10.53 -6.53 -6.58
CA LYS A 31 11.58 -7.08 -7.46
C LYS A 31 12.08 -8.45 -7.00
N LEU A 32 12.21 -8.66 -5.69
CA LEU A 32 12.60 -9.97 -5.15
C LEU A 32 11.52 -11.02 -5.40
N LEU A 33 10.25 -10.68 -5.21
CA LEU A 33 9.12 -11.58 -5.49
C LEU A 33 9.01 -11.90 -6.98
N HIS A 34 9.18 -10.91 -7.84
CA HIS A 34 9.26 -11.10 -9.30
C HIS A 34 10.36 -12.11 -9.66
N HIS A 35 11.56 -11.95 -9.10
CA HIS A 35 12.67 -12.89 -9.28
C HIS A 35 12.36 -14.29 -8.75
N LYS A 36 11.47 -14.41 -7.74
CA LYS A 36 10.97 -15.70 -7.23
C LYS A 36 9.79 -16.26 -8.03
N GLY A 37 9.45 -15.66 -9.16
CA GLY A 37 8.42 -16.16 -10.05
C GLY A 37 7.02 -15.66 -9.74
N PHE A 38 6.85 -14.48 -9.13
CA PHE A 38 5.55 -13.81 -9.04
C PHE A 38 5.26 -12.92 -10.26
N HIS A 39 4.00 -12.86 -10.68
CA HIS A 39 3.48 -11.72 -11.44
C HIS A 39 3.30 -10.56 -10.47
N ILE A 40 3.82 -9.38 -10.81
CA ILE A 40 3.76 -8.21 -9.96
C ILE A 40 2.91 -7.13 -10.59
N THR A 41 1.95 -6.62 -9.84
CA THR A 41 1.36 -5.30 -10.08
C THR A 41 1.82 -4.37 -8.96
N PHE A 42 2.59 -3.34 -9.30
CA PHE A 42 3.05 -2.32 -8.37
C PHE A 42 2.15 -1.08 -8.47
N VAL A 43 1.44 -0.76 -7.40
CA VAL A 43 0.45 0.33 -7.41
C VAL A 43 1.11 1.63 -6.96
N ASN A 44 1.09 2.63 -7.83
CA ASN A 44 1.48 4.00 -7.48
C ASN A 44 0.22 4.84 -7.22
N THR A 45 0.37 5.94 -6.50
CA THR A 45 -0.61 7.02 -6.63
C THR A 45 -0.40 7.73 -7.96
N GLU A 46 -1.46 8.25 -8.58
CA GLU A 46 -1.35 9.02 -9.83
C GLU A 46 -0.31 10.16 -9.73
N TYR A 47 -0.27 10.84 -8.57
CA TYR A 47 0.71 11.87 -8.28
C TYR A 47 2.16 11.34 -8.33
N ASN A 48 2.46 10.26 -7.60
CA ASN A 48 3.79 9.67 -7.59
C ASN A 48 4.18 9.07 -8.95
N HIS A 49 3.21 8.48 -9.66
CA HIS A 49 3.42 7.95 -11.01
C HIS A 49 3.85 9.06 -11.98
N ARG A 50 3.12 10.19 -11.99
CA ARG A 50 3.46 11.35 -12.84
C ARG A 50 4.85 11.91 -12.54
N ARG A 51 5.21 12.01 -11.25
CA ARG A 51 6.54 12.47 -10.83
C ARG A 51 7.66 11.53 -11.26
N LEU A 52 7.44 10.23 -11.19
CA LEU A 52 8.40 9.24 -11.68
C LEU A 52 8.62 9.37 -13.19
N LEU A 53 7.55 9.49 -13.97
CA LEU A 53 7.64 9.71 -15.42
C LEU A 53 8.36 11.02 -15.76
N LYS A 54 8.08 12.11 -15.03
CA LYS A 54 8.74 13.41 -15.24
C LYS A 54 10.24 13.35 -14.93
N SER A 55 10.64 12.64 -13.88
CA SER A 55 12.03 12.57 -13.44
C SER A 55 12.87 11.52 -14.17
N ARG A 56 12.26 10.43 -14.66
CA ARG A 56 12.97 9.29 -15.28
C ARG A 56 12.64 9.05 -16.76
N GLY A 57 11.70 9.82 -17.32
CA GLY A 57 11.26 9.72 -18.70
C GLY A 57 9.95 8.93 -18.87
N PRO A 58 9.26 9.13 -20.02
CA PRO A 58 7.92 8.61 -20.26
C PRO A 58 7.82 7.08 -20.29
N HIS A 59 8.93 6.39 -20.57
CA HIS A 59 8.99 4.92 -20.67
C HIS A 59 9.50 4.25 -19.38
N SER A 60 9.75 5.02 -18.32
CA SER A 60 10.37 4.50 -17.09
C SER A 60 9.47 3.56 -16.28
N LEU A 61 8.16 3.52 -16.60
CA LEU A 61 7.16 2.67 -15.97
C LEU A 61 6.45 1.74 -16.95
N ASP A 62 7.02 1.52 -18.15
CA ASP A 62 6.48 0.54 -19.13
C ASP A 62 6.47 -0.89 -18.57
N GLY A 63 7.33 -1.16 -17.57
CA GLY A 63 7.38 -2.43 -16.84
C GLY A 63 7.93 -3.58 -17.69
N LEU A 64 7.53 -4.79 -17.31
CA LEU A 64 7.79 -6.07 -17.98
C LEU A 64 6.46 -6.81 -18.14
N PRO A 65 6.36 -7.84 -19.00
CA PRO A 65 5.11 -8.59 -19.18
C PRO A 65 4.47 -9.09 -17.88
N ASP A 66 5.29 -9.37 -16.88
CA ASP A 66 4.95 -9.90 -15.55
C ASP A 66 5.39 -9.00 -14.38
N PHE A 67 5.77 -7.75 -14.67
CA PHE A 67 6.00 -6.69 -13.68
C PHE A 67 5.40 -5.38 -14.20
N ARG A 68 4.22 -5.03 -13.72
CA ARG A 68 3.45 -3.89 -14.24
C ARG A 68 3.28 -2.82 -13.18
N TYR A 69 3.10 -1.59 -13.64
CA TYR A 69 2.72 -0.47 -12.79
C TYR A 69 1.28 -0.09 -13.08
N GLU A 70 0.49 0.05 -12.03
CA GLU A 70 -0.89 0.55 -12.10
C GLU A 70 -1.01 1.77 -11.18
N THR A 71 -2.10 2.51 -11.34
CA THR A 71 -2.33 3.74 -10.55
C THR A 71 -3.70 3.78 -9.92
N ILE A 72 -3.77 4.39 -8.76
CA ILE A 72 -5.01 4.85 -8.13
C ILE A 72 -4.86 6.32 -7.70
N PRO A 73 -5.93 7.11 -7.64
CA PRO A 73 -5.88 8.45 -7.06
C PRO A 73 -5.66 8.35 -5.53
N ASP A 74 -4.96 9.32 -4.97
CA ASP A 74 -4.74 9.44 -3.51
C ASP A 74 -5.78 10.32 -2.80
N GLY A 75 -6.70 10.92 -3.58
CA GLY A 75 -7.79 11.76 -3.12
C GLY A 75 -7.41 13.21 -2.80
N LEU A 76 -6.13 13.58 -2.96
CA LEU A 76 -5.69 14.97 -2.82
C LEU A 76 -5.86 15.73 -4.14
N PRO A 77 -6.04 17.07 -4.10
CA PRO A 77 -6.09 17.88 -5.31
C PRO A 77 -4.81 17.74 -6.15
N PRO A 78 -4.92 17.72 -7.49
CA PRO A 78 -3.76 17.64 -8.36
C PRO A 78 -2.86 18.87 -8.18
N THR A 79 -1.54 18.63 -8.19
CA THR A 79 -0.54 19.69 -8.12
C THR A 79 0.67 19.32 -8.99
N ASP A 80 1.28 20.31 -9.61
CA ASP A 80 2.50 20.15 -10.41
C ASP A 80 3.79 20.34 -9.59
N THR A 81 3.64 20.58 -8.29
CA THR A 81 4.78 20.67 -7.37
C THR A 81 5.50 19.33 -7.26
N ASP A 82 6.83 19.37 -7.24
CA ASP A 82 7.68 18.18 -7.16
C ASP A 82 8.24 17.97 -5.74
N VAL A 83 7.34 17.90 -4.77
CA VAL A 83 7.67 17.77 -3.34
C VAL A 83 6.94 16.59 -2.71
N THR A 84 7.24 16.26 -1.47
CA THR A 84 6.40 15.31 -0.74
C THR A 84 5.08 16.01 -0.39
N GLN A 85 3.94 15.36 -0.66
CA GLN A 85 2.62 15.88 -0.28
C GLN A 85 2.51 16.00 1.26
N ASP A 86 1.57 16.83 1.72
CA ASP A 86 1.28 16.95 3.15
C ASP A 86 0.90 15.60 3.75
N ILE A 87 1.72 15.11 4.69
CA ILE A 87 1.60 13.75 5.23
C ILE A 87 0.29 13.54 6.01
N PRO A 88 -0.12 14.44 6.92
CA PRO A 88 -1.41 14.32 7.59
C PRO A 88 -2.61 14.27 6.61
N ALA A 89 -2.65 15.17 5.62
CA ALA A 89 -3.70 15.17 4.61
C ALA A 89 -3.69 13.88 3.79
N LEU A 90 -2.51 13.37 3.43
CA LEU A 90 -2.35 12.13 2.68
C LEU A 90 -2.88 10.93 3.47
N CYS A 91 -2.49 10.78 4.75
CA CYS A 91 -3.02 9.72 5.62
C CYS A 91 -4.55 9.75 5.71
N GLN A 92 -5.13 10.95 5.88
CA GLN A 92 -6.57 11.11 5.98
C GLN A 92 -7.26 10.78 4.65
N SER A 93 -6.71 11.27 3.55
CA SER A 93 -7.28 11.11 2.21
C SER A 93 -7.22 9.67 1.73
N THR A 94 -6.07 9.00 1.86
CA THR A 94 -5.93 7.61 1.40
C THR A 94 -6.87 6.68 2.16
N THR A 95 -7.00 6.87 3.48
CA THR A 95 -7.92 6.10 4.32
C THR A 95 -9.38 6.26 3.87
N LYS A 96 -9.79 7.46 3.45
CA LYS A 96 -11.18 7.77 3.11
C LYS A 96 -11.54 7.47 1.66
N THR A 97 -10.58 7.55 0.74
CA THR A 97 -10.88 7.66 -0.70
C THR A 97 -10.29 6.55 -1.55
N CYS A 98 -9.22 5.86 -1.12
CA CYS A 98 -8.54 4.89 -1.99
C CYS A 98 -9.31 3.57 -2.16
N LEU A 99 -10.15 3.19 -1.20
CA LEU A 99 -10.79 1.88 -1.19
C LEU A 99 -11.63 1.58 -2.46
N PRO A 100 -12.56 2.45 -2.90
CA PRO A 100 -13.33 2.20 -4.13
C PRO A 100 -12.44 2.03 -5.36
N HIS A 101 -11.42 2.88 -5.51
CA HIS A 101 -10.49 2.81 -6.64
C HIS A 101 -9.61 1.55 -6.61
N PHE A 102 -9.24 1.11 -5.42
CA PHE A 102 -8.48 -0.13 -5.28
C PHE A 102 -9.34 -1.36 -5.60
N ARG A 103 -10.62 -1.37 -5.20
CA ARG A 103 -11.59 -2.41 -5.62
C ARG A 103 -11.74 -2.47 -7.14
N GLU A 104 -11.89 -1.31 -7.79
CA GLU A 104 -11.96 -1.21 -9.25
C GLU A 104 -10.71 -1.79 -9.92
N LEU A 105 -9.53 -1.46 -9.40
CA LEU A 105 -8.27 -2.01 -9.89
C LEU A 105 -8.20 -3.53 -9.71
N LEU A 106 -8.54 -4.07 -8.54
CA LEU A 106 -8.54 -5.52 -8.31
C LEU A 106 -9.52 -6.26 -9.23
N ASN A 107 -10.71 -5.70 -9.47
CA ASN A 107 -11.67 -6.23 -10.44
C ASN A 107 -11.09 -6.24 -11.86
N LYS A 108 -10.48 -5.13 -12.30
CA LYS A 108 -9.81 -5.04 -13.60
C LYS A 108 -8.71 -6.11 -13.75
N LEU A 109 -7.91 -6.33 -12.70
CA LEU A 109 -6.81 -7.30 -12.74
C LEU A 109 -7.31 -8.76 -12.79
N ASN A 110 -8.46 -9.04 -12.18
CA ASN A 110 -9.09 -10.36 -12.15
C ASN A 110 -9.99 -10.65 -13.37
N ASP A 111 -10.33 -9.65 -14.16
CA ASP A 111 -11.13 -9.83 -15.37
C ASP A 111 -10.29 -10.51 -16.47
N THR A 112 -10.61 -11.78 -16.75
CA THR A 112 -9.92 -12.61 -17.76
C THR A 112 -10.04 -12.11 -19.21
N VAL A 113 -10.98 -11.21 -19.49
CA VAL A 113 -11.17 -10.61 -20.83
C VAL A 113 -10.33 -9.35 -20.98
N LEU A 114 -10.20 -8.56 -19.91
CA LEU A 114 -9.48 -7.28 -19.91
C LEU A 114 -8.01 -7.41 -19.48
N SER A 115 -7.69 -8.42 -18.68
CA SER A 115 -6.36 -8.65 -18.12
C SER A 115 -5.60 -9.71 -18.90
N THR A 116 -4.33 -9.43 -19.19
CA THR A 116 -3.39 -10.38 -19.80
C THR A 116 -2.53 -11.12 -18.76
N GLY A 117 -2.83 -10.94 -17.46
CA GLY A 117 -2.12 -11.56 -16.35
C GLY A 117 -2.95 -12.61 -15.61
N PRO A 118 -2.33 -13.42 -14.74
CA PRO A 118 -3.05 -14.30 -13.81
C PRO A 118 -3.91 -13.49 -12.83
N PRO A 119 -4.98 -14.08 -12.27
CA PRO A 119 -5.78 -13.42 -11.24
C PRO A 119 -4.94 -13.10 -10.01
N VAL A 120 -5.33 -12.06 -9.26
CA VAL A 120 -4.69 -11.64 -8.02
C VAL A 120 -4.76 -12.78 -7.00
N THR A 121 -3.60 -13.16 -6.45
CA THR A 121 -3.50 -14.23 -5.45
C THR A 121 -3.11 -13.74 -4.07
N CYS A 122 -2.50 -12.55 -3.96
CA CYS A 122 -2.18 -11.93 -2.68
C CYS A 122 -1.97 -10.42 -2.82
N ILE A 123 -2.10 -9.72 -1.70
CA ILE A 123 -1.81 -8.30 -1.57
C ILE A 123 -0.64 -8.12 -0.60
N ILE A 124 0.28 -7.21 -0.94
CA ILE A 124 1.38 -6.80 -0.08
C ILE A 124 1.30 -5.30 0.06
N SER A 125 0.80 -4.82 1.18
CA SER A 125 0.52 -3.40 1.39
C SER A 125 1.44 -2.85 2.46
N ASP A 126 1.75 -1.56 2.35
CA ASP A 126 2.41 -0.85 3.43
C ASP A 126 1.46 -0.79 4.64
N GLY A 127 2.02 -0.94 5.84
CA GLY A 127 1.24 -0.91 7.08
C GLY A 127 0.43 0.39 7.28
N CYS A 128 0.74 1.48 6.58
CA CYS A 128 -0.01 2.74 6.57
C CYS A 128 -1.22 2.76 5.62
N MET A 129 -1.43 1.74 4.78
CA MET A 129 -2.45 1.71 3.72
C MET A 129 -3.67 0.87 4.13
N SER A 130 -4.31 1.18 5.28
CA SER A 130 -5.37 0.38 5.93
C SER A 130 -6.46 -0.17 5.03
N PHE A 131 -6.84 0.60 4.00
CA PHE A 131 -7.97 0.27 3.13
C PHE A 131 -7.74 -1.06 2.39
N THR A 132 -6.48 -1.47 2.19
CA THR A 132 -6.16 -2.71 1.50
C THR A 132 -6.60 -3.94 2.29
N VAL A 133 -6.74 -3.82 3.62
CA VAL A 133 -7.22 -4.93 4.47
C VAL A 133 -8.68 -5.27 4.16
N GLU A 134 -9.54 -4.25 4.10
CA GLU A 134 -10.95 -4.45 3.73
C GLU A 134 -11.06 -5.03 2.31
N ALA A 135 -10.26 -4.51 1.37
CA ALA A 135 -10.23 -5.06 0.02
C ALA A 135 -9.72 -6.52 -0.03
N ALA A 136 -8.71 -6.88 0.75
CA ALA A 136 -8.20 -8.25 0.80
C ALA A 136 -9.27 -9.23 1.32
N GLU A 137 -10.00 -8.83 2.38
CA GLU A 137 -11.11 -9.59 2.96
C GLU A 137 -12.23 -9.80 1.92
N GLU A 138 -12.62 -8.76 1.19
CA GLU A 138 -13.68 -8.82 0.17
C GLU A 138 -13.33 -9.69 -1.04
N PHE A 139 -12.07 -9.63 -1.47
CA PHE A 139 -11.59 -10.40 -2.62
C PHE A 139 -11.13 -11.81 -2.22
N GLY A 140 -11.17 -12.15 -0.92
CA GLY A 140 -10.81 -13.47 -0.41
C GLY A 140 -9.35 -13.85 -0.65
N VAL A 141 -8.44 -12.87 -0.71
CA VAL A 141 -7.01 -13.09 -0.94
C VAL A 141 -6.20 -12.79 0.32
N PRO A 142 -5.13 -13.55 0.60
CA PRO A 142 -4.24 -13.24 1.72
C PRO A 142 -3.54 -11.89 1.54
N GLU A 143 -3.37 -11.17 2.64
CA GLU A 143 -2.61 -9.93 2.70
C GLU A 143 -1.39 -10.04 3.62
N VAL A 144 -0.28 -9.45 3.19
CA VAL A 144 0.92 -9.25 3.99
C VAL A 144 1.16 -7.76 4.19
N LEU A 145 1.17 -7.33 5.44
CA LEU A 145 1.46 -5.96 5.81
C LEU A 145 2.97 -5.74 5.96
N PHE A 146 3.51 -4.83 5.18
CA PHE A 146 4.91 -4.48 5.18
C PHE A 146 5.16 -3.22 5.99
N TRP A 147 5.82 -3.36 7.12
CA TRP A 147 6.21 -2.25 7.99
C TRP A 147 7.60 -1.74 7.61
N THR A 148 7.64 -0.62 6.91
CA THR A 148 8.90 0.03 6.50
C THR A 148 9.60 0.85 7.59
N PRO A 149 8.90 1.43 8.60
CA PRO A 149 9.58 2.12 9.70
C PRO A 149 10.38 1.17 10.60
N SER A 150 11.17 1.74 11.52
CA SER A 150 12.02 0.95 12.42
C SER A 150 11.21 0.07 13.38
N ALA A 151 11.78 -1.09 13.74
CA ALA A 151 11.16 -2.02 14.70
C ALA A 151 10.98 -1.39 16.09
N CYS A 152 11.91 -0.56 16.54
CA CYS A 152 11.75 0.20 17.80
C CYS A 152 10.66 1.27 17.69
N GLY A 153 10.51 1.90 16.53
CA GLY A 153 9.41 2.83 16.25
C GLY A 153 8.06 2.13 16.28
N PHE A 154 7.98 0.92 15.71
CA PHE A 154 6.78 0.07 15.76
C PHE A 154 6.29 -0.15 17.21
N LEU A 155 7.20 -0.45 18.14
CA LEU A 155 6.86 -0.58 19.55
C LEU A 155 6.21 0.70 20.10
N GLY A 156 6.75 1.87 19.73
CA GLY A 156 6.16 3.17 20.07
C GLY A 156 4.71 3.30 19.60
N TYR A 157 4.41 2.89 18.36
CA TYR A 157 3.04 2.86 17.85
C TYR A 157 2.16 1.90 18.65
N THR A 158 2.59 0.65 18.88
CA THR A 158 1.78 -0.31 19.66
C THR A 158 1.48 0.15 21.09
N LYS A 159 2.31 1.05 21.64
CA LYS A 159 2.18 1.60 22.99
C LYS A 159 1.53 2.97 23.04
N TYR A 160 1.14 3.55 21.90
CA TYR A 160 0.67 4.93 21.86
C TYR A 160 -0.60 5.16 22.69
N LYS A 161 -1.61 4.26 22.68
CA LYS A 161 -2.76 4.37 23.60
C LYS A 161 -2.36 4.30 25.07
N ASP A 162 -1.50 3.36 25.45
CA ASP A 162 -0.97 3.28 26.82
C ASP A 162 -0.28 4.60 27.22
N LEU A 163 0.43 5.25 26.28
CA LEU A 163 1.09 6.54 26.51
C LEU A 163 0.09 7.69 26.63
N VAL A 164 -0.97 7.71 25.82
CA VAL A 164 -2.06 8.70 25.90
C VAL A 164 -2.83 8.55 27.22
N GLU A 165 -3.21 7.33 27.60
CA GLU A 165 -3.93 7.04 28.84
C GLU A 165 -3.10 7.43 30.08
N LYS A 166 -1.78 7.34 29.99
CA LYS A 166 -0.85 7.80 31.05
C LYS A 166 -0.56 9.31 31.02
N GLY A 167 -1.15 10.05 30.08
CA GLY A 167 -0.90 11.49 29.91
C GLY A 167 0.53 11.83 29.49
N LEU A 168 1.26 10.88 28.92
CA LEU A 168 2.63 11.07 28.42
C LEU A 168 2.65 11.68 27.01
N VAL A 169 1.51 11.63 26.30
CA VAL A 169 1.31 12.21 24.97
C VAL A 169 0.03 13.04 24.99
N PRO A 170 0.01 14.26 24.39
CA PRO A 170 1.11 14.92 23.68
C PRO A 170 2.22 15.39 24.63
N LEU A 171 3.45 15.46 24.10
CA LEU A 171 4.58 15.98 24.86
C LEU A 171 4.35 17.47 25.16
N LYS A 172 4.74 17.94 26.35
CA LYS A 172 4.62 19.36 26.70
C LYS A 172 5.33 20.22 25.65
N GLY A 173 4.60 21.15 25.02
CA GLY A 173 5.14 22.07 24.01
C GLY A 173 5.12 21.55 22.57
N SER A 174 4.62 20.34 22.29
CA SER A 174 4.41 19.90 20.90
C SER A 174 3.09 20.43 20.34
N SER A 175 3.11 21.00 19.13
CA SER A 175 1.89 21.28 18.36
C SER A 175 1.15 19.97 18.08
N ASN A 176 -0.16 19.96 18.34
CA ASN A 176 -1.02 18.78 18.32
C ASN A 176 -1.15 18.16 16.91
N ASN A 177 -0.19 17.33 16.48
CA ASN A 177 -0.40 16.37 15.38
C ASN A 177 -1.07 15.08 15.90
N LEU A 178 -2.00 15.22 16.85
CA LEU A 178 -2.68 14.08 17.48
C LEU A 178 -3.43 13.23 16.46
N GLU A 179 -3.99 13.84 15.41
CA GLU A 179 -4.73 13.13 14.36
C GLU A 179 -3.84 12.19 13.54
N TYR A 180 -2.62 12.60 13.19
CA TYR A 180 -1.67 11.75 12.46
C TYR A 180 -1.29 10.51 13.27
N TYR A 181 -0.87 10.73 14.52
CA TYR A 181 -0.51 9.61 15.38
C TYR A 181 -1.70 8.75 15.74
N SER A 182 -2.90 9.31 15.91
CA SER A 182 -4.13 8.54 16.16
C SER A 182 -4.54 7.72 14.94
N SER A 183 -4.35 8.22 13.72
CA SER A 183 -4.62 7.47 12.48
C SER A 183 -3.67 6.28 12.32
N VAL A 184 -2.35 6.52 12.45
CA VAL A 184 -1.33 5.46 12.39
C VAL A 184 -1.47 4.50 13.59
N PHE A 185 -1.90 5.01 14.74
CA PHE A 185 -2.15 4.19 15.92
C PHE A 185 -3.35 3.25 15.76
N ASN A 186 -4.52 3.78 15.40
CA ASN A 186 -5.73 2.99 15.20
C ASN A 186 -5.48 1.85 14.19
N LEU A 187 -4.66 2.14 13.19
CA LEU A 187 -4.18 1.19 12.19
C LEU A 187 -3.31 0.08 12.80
N VAL A 188 -2.27 0.44 13.57
CA VAL A 188 -1.40 -0.53 14.25
C VAL A 188 -2.16 -1.39 15.27
N THR A 189 -3.15 -0.85 15.97
CA THR A 189 -3.98 -1.63 16.89
C THR A 189 -5.00 -2.53 16.21
N SER A 190 -5.49 -2.15 15.01
CA SER A 190 -6.41 -3.00 14.24
C SER A 190 -5.79 -4.36 13.84
N PHE A 191 -4.45 -4.46 13.87
CA PHE A 191 -3.71 -5.71 13.65
C PHE A 191 -3.77 -6.67 14.85
N GLY A 192 -4.00 -6.16 16.07
CA GLY A 192 -4.05 -6.96 17.30
C GLY A 192 -5.43 -7.57 17.56
N ASP A 193 -6.49 -6.89 17.16
CA ASP A 193 -7.88 -7.28 17.46
C ASP A 193 -8.50 -8.22 16.41
N ARG A 194 -7.89 -8.32 15.21
CA ARG A 194 -8.30 -9.30 14.20
C ARG A 194 -7.62 -10.64 14.45
N LYS A 195 -8.43 -11.62 14.87
CA LYS A 195 -8.00 -13.00 15.16
C LYS A 195 -7.10 -13.49 14.03
N ARG A 196 -5.88 -13.91 14.39
CA ARG A 196 -5.01 -14.70 13.52
C ARG A 196 -5.82 -15.88 12.99
N ILE A 197 -6.01 -15.93 11.67
CA ILE A 197 -6.51 -17.11 10.97
C ILE A 197 -5.35 -18.11 10.88
#